data_AF-A0A0Q7XRB5-F1
#
_entry.id   AF-A0A0Q7XRB5-F1
#
_cell.length_a   1.000
_cell.length_b   1.000
_cell.length_c   1.000
_cell.angle_alpha   90.00
_cell.angle_beta   90.00
_cell.angle_gamma   90.00
#
_symmetry.space_group_name_H-M   'P 1'
#
loop_
_entity.id
_entity.type
_entity.pdbx_description
1 polymer ?
#
loop_
_entity_poly.entity_id
_entity_poly.type
_entity_poly.pdbx_seq_one_letter_code
_entity_poly.pdbx_strand_id
1 'polypeptide(L)'
;MSVDHFDGALVRQLVASCDLQDAAHIPKALFSYISSVLSSREPNVYLIDLLPSLSAAVQAFLTGIGAFNRSPMPELEVARRRGRLLECLDAFMDEARLSQQSMAFMEALRASDRS
;
A
#
# COMPACT_ATOMS: atom_id res chain seq x y z
N MET A 1 6.73 18.86 -11.58
CA MET A 1 7.48 17.67 -11.12
C MET A 1 6.56 16.49 -11.35
N SER A 2 6.93 15.59 -12.26
CA SER A 2 6.20 14.35 -12.49
C SER A 2 6.23 13.57 -11.17
N VAL A 3 5.08 13.33 -10.55
CA VAL A 3 5.00 12.34 -9.47
C VAL A 3 5.19 11.01 -10.18
N ASP A 4 6.40 10.45 -10.10
CA ASP A 4 6.64 9.08 -10.56
C ASP A 4 5.55 8.20 -9.96
N HIS A 5 4.70 7.65 -10.83
CA HIS A 5 3.61 6.79 -10.41
C HIS A 5 4.26 5.54 -9.81
N PHE A 6 4.35 5.49 -8.49
CA PHE A 6 4.94 4.35 -7.82
C PHE A 6 3.95 3.21 -7.98
N ASP A 7 4.34 2.17 -8.70
CA ASP A 7 3.45 1.06 -9.04
C ASP A 7 3.18 0.21 -7.80
N GLY A 8 1.91 0.10 -7.40
CA GLY A 8 1.48 -0.76 -6.29
C GLY A 8 1.88 -2.22 -6.50
N ALA A 9 1.97 -2.69 -7.75
CA ALA A 9 2.44 -4.05 -8.05
C ALA A 9 3.91 -4.26 -7.66
N LEU A 10 4.77 -3.24 -7.84
CA LEU A 10 6.17 -3.30 -7.40
C LEU A 10 6.28 -3.36 -5.88
N VAL A 11 5.48 -2.57 -5.16
CA VAL A 11 5.44 -2.60 -3.69
C VAL A 11 4.95 -3.96 -3.17
N ARG A 12 3.92 -4.51 -3.82
CA ARG A 12 3.40 -5.84 -3.50
C ARG A 12 4.44 -6.94 -3.74
N GLN A 13 5.17 -6.88 -4.86
CA GLN A 13 6.24 -7.82 -5.16
C GLN A 13 7.37 -7.71 -4.13
N LEU A 14 7.76 -6.49 -3.77
CA LEU A 14 8.75 -6.24 -2.71
C LEU A 14 8.33 -6.93 -1.41
N VAL A 15 7.08 -6.77 -0.96
CA VAL A 15 6.58 -7.43 0.25
C VAL A 15 6.58 -8.97 0.10
N ALA A 16 6.19 -9.49 -1.07
CA ALA A 16 6.07 -10.93 -1.29
C ALA A 16 7.42 -11.66 -1.26
N SER A 17 8.48 -11.06 -1.81
CA SER A 17 9.81 -11.66 -1.90
C SER A 17 10.81 -11.16 -0.86
N CYS A 18 10.43 -10.17 -0.05
CA CYS A 18 11.34 -9.50 0.89
C CYS A 18 11.99 -10.48 1.87
N ASP A 19 13.31 -10.32 1.98
CA ASP A 19 14.15 -10.85 3.05
C ASP A 19 14.50 -9.77 4.08
N LEU A 20 15.35 -10.11 5.06
CA LEU A 20 15.73 -9.17 6.11
C LEU A 20 16.44 -7.90 5.59
N GLN A 21 17.23 -8.00 4.52
CA GLN A 21 17.98 -6.87 3.98
C GLN A 21 17.04 -5.89 3.28
N ASP A 22 16.07 -6.42 2.55
CA ASP A 22 15.08 -5.63 1.82
C ASP A 22 13.99 -5.03 2.72
N ALA A 23 13.77 -5.60 3.91
CA ALA A 23 12.70 -5.20 4.83
C ALA A 23 12.75 -3.71 5.20
N ALA A 24 13.94 -3.11 5.28
CA ALA A 24 14.11 -1.69 5.58
C ALA A 24 13.57 -0.76 4.49
N HIS A 25 13.42 -1.25 3.26
CA HIS A 25 12.91 -0.46 2.13
C HIS A 25 11.38 -0.41 2.07
N ILE A 26 10.69 -1.37 2.72
CA ILE A 26 9.22 -1.48 2.68
C ILE A 26 8.51 -0.22 3.18
N PRO A 27 8.85 0.37 4.36
CA PRO A 27 8.17 1.58 4.82
C PRO A 27 8.26 2.73 3.84
N LYS A 28 9.44 2.93 3.24
CA LYS A 28 9.67 4.00 2.26
C LYS A 28 8.86 3.75 0.99
N ALA A 29 8.91 2.55 0.43
CA ALA A 29 8.18 2.19 -0.78
C ALA A 29 6.66 2.31 -0.59
N LEU A 30 6.13 1.82 0.54
CA LEU A 30 4.71 1.95 0.89
C LEU A 30 4.31 3.41 1.08
N PHE A 31 5.10 4.20 1.81
CA PHE A 31 4.81 5.62 2.01
C PHE A 31 4.81 6.39 0.68
N SER A 32 5.77 6.13 -0.20
CA SER A 32 5.81 6.72 -1.54
C SER A 32 4.57 6.36 -2.36
N TYR A 33 4.15 5.09 -2.35
CA TYR A 33 2.95 4.65 -3.04
C TYR A 33 1.68 5.29 -2.47
N ILE A 34 1.46 5.19 -1.16
CA ILE A 34 0.31 5.79 -0.47
C ILE A 34 0.25 7.29 -0.74
N SER A 35 1.37 7.99 -0.64
CA SER A 35 1.44 9.42 -0.92
C SER A 35 1.10 9.73 -2.38
N SER A 36 1.54 8.91 -3.34
CA SER A 36 1.19 9.10 -4.75
C SER A 36 -0.31 8.94 -5.01
N VAL A 37 -0.96 8.00 -4.32
CA VAL A 37 -2.40 7.77 -4.41
C VAL A 37 -3.16 8.92 -3.74
N LEU A 38 -2.80 9.29 -2.52
CA LEU A 38 -3.51 10.31 -1.72
C LEU A 38 -3.23 11.75 -2.19
N SER A 39 -2.05 12.03 -2.76
CA SER A 39 -1.69 13.37 -3.28
C SER A 39 -2.51 13.74 -4.51
N SER A 40 -3.23 12.79 -5.11
CA SER A 40 -3.80 12.95 -6.43
C SER A 40 -5.15 13.68 -6.50
N ARG A 41 -5.86 13.94 -5.39
CA ARG A 41 -7.04 14.83 -5.19
C ARG A 41 -7.83 14.39 -3.94
N GLU A 42 -9.01 15.00 -3.69
CA GLU A 42 -9.84 14.92 -2.48
C GLU A 42 -9.70 13.64 -1.65
N PRO A 43 -9.61 13.75 -0.31
CA PRO A 43 -9.41 12.60 0.57
C PRO A 43 -10.56 11.59 0.42
N ASN A 44 -10.27 10.44 -0.18
CA ASN A 44 -11.17 9.28 -0.15
C ASN A 44 -11.11 8.67 1.26
N VAL A 45 -12.23 8.77 1.99
CA VAL A 45 -12.36 8.28 3.37
C VAL A 45 -12.06 6.79 3.47
N TYR A 46 -12.46 5.97 2.49
CA TYR A 46 -12.20 4.53 2.48
C TYR A 46 -10.70 4.23 2.40
N LEU A 47 -9.93 5.00 1.63
CA LEU A 47 -8.48 4.87 1.62
C LEU A 47 -7.84 5.24 2.95
N ILE A 48 -8.35 6.29 3.61
CA ILE A 48 -7.86 6.75 4.91
C ILE A 48 -8.14 5.70 5.99
N ASP A 49 -9.33 5.07 5.97
CA ASP A 49 -9.75 4.05 6.93
C ASP A 49 -8.90 2.76 6.85
N LEU A 50 -8.23 2.51 5.72
CA LEU A 50 -7.34 1.36 5.54
C LEU A 50 -5.92 1.60 6.08
N LEU A 51 -5.50 2.86 6.25
CA LEU A 51 -4.13 3.21 6.68
C LEU A 51 -3.75 2.62 8.05
N PRO A 52 -4.60 2.61 9.08
CA PRO A 52 -4.25 2.02 10.37
C PRO A 52 -3.97 0.52 10.27
N SER A 53 -4.81 -0.22 9.53
CA SER A 53 -4.65 -1.66 9.33
C SER A 53 -3.37 -1.99 8.56
N LEU A 54 -3.09 -1.22 7.50
CA LEU A 54 -1.86 -1.37 6.72
C LEU A 54 -0.63 -1.07 7.57
N SER A 55 -0.63 0.03 8.33
CA SER A 55 0.46 0.41 9.23
C SER A 55 0.73 -0.68 10.28
N ALA A 56 -0.31 -1.20 10.92
CA ALA A 56 -0.20 -2.27 11.90
C ALA A 56 0.37 -3.56 11.27
N ALA A 57 -0.06 -3.92 10.06
CA ALA A 57 0.45 -5.10 9.36
C ALA A 57 1.92 -4.95 8.96
N VAL A 58 2.34 -3.75 8.50
CA VAL A 58 3.75 -3.43 8.22
C VAL A 58 4.60 -3.60 9.47
N GLN A 59 4.18 -2.97 10.56
CA GLN A 59 4.91 -3.05 11.82
C GLN A 59 5.03 -4.49 12.31
N ALA A 60 3.93 -5.26 12.28
CA ALA A 60 3.92 -6.66 12.67
C ALA A 60 4.90 -7.49 11.82
N PHE A 61 4.89 -7.31 10.49
CA PHE A 61 5.80 -8.00 9.58
C PHE A 61 7.27 -7.64 9.85
N LEU A 62 7.59 -6.35 9.95
CA LEU A 62 8.97 -5.89 10.19
C LEU A 62 9.52 -6.33 11.55
N THR A 63 8.67 -6.33 12.58
CA THR A 63 9.02 -6.94 13.87
C THR A 63 9.22 -8.44 13.74
N GLY A 64 8.34 -9.13 13.00
CA GLY A 64 8.39 -10.58 12.81
C GLY A 64 9.66 -11.03 12.10
N ILE A 65 10.03 -10.37 11.00
CA ILE A 65 11.25 -10.70 10.25
C ILE A 65 12.53 -10.29 10.99
N GLY A 66 12.41 -9.53 12.08
CA GLY A 66 13.56 -9.13 12.91
C GLY A 66 14.23 -7.83 12.46
N ALA A 67 13.60 -7.05 11.57
CA ALA A 67 14.14 -5.78 11.07
C ALA A 67 14.39 -4.76 12.20
N PHE A 68 13.60 -4.80 13.27
CA PHE A 68 13.75 -3.93 14.44
C PHE A 68 14.44 -4.58 15.64
N ASN A 69 14.34 -5.90 15.79
CA ASN A 69 14.62 -6.55 17.08
C ASN A 69 15.81 -7.54 17.06
N ARG A 70 16.52 -7.71 15.93
CA ARG A 70 17.63 -8.68 15.72
C ARG A 70 17.34 -10.15 16.06
N SER A 71 16.13 -10.46 16.53
CA SER A 71 15.65 -11.81 16.83
C SER A 71 14.39 -12.06 15.98
N PRO A 72 14.55 -12.69 14.80
CA PRO A 72 13.41 -13.03 13.94
C PRO A 72 12.50 -14.06 14.62
N MET A 73 11.21 -13.96 14.37
CA MET A 73 10.23 -14.96 14.74
C MET A 73 10.40 -16.23 13.90
N PRO A 74 9.80 -17.37 14.30
CA PRO A 74 9.77 -18.56 13.47
C PRO A 74 9.23 -18.27 12.07
N GLU A 75 9.80 -18.91 11.05
CA GLU A 75 9.49 -18.63 9.64
C GLU A 75 8.00 -18.71 9.31
N LEU A 76 7.27 -19.66 9.92
CA LEU A 76 5.82 -19.79 9.77
C LEU A 76 5.07 -18.53 10.23
N GLU A 77 5.50 -17.91 11.32
CA GLU A 77 4.88 -16.69 11.86
C GLU A 77 5.24 -15.48 10.99
N VAL A 78 6.47 -15.43 10.47
CA VAL A 78 6.87 -14.41 9.48
C VAL A 78 6.03 -14.52 8.22
N ALA A 79 5.84 -15.74 7.69
CA ALA A 79 5.01 -16.00 6.51
C ALA A 79 3.55 -15.59 6.74
N ARG A 80 3.00 -15.87 7.92
CA ARG A 80 1.63 -15.45 8.30
C ARG A 80 1.48 -13.93 8.32
N ARG A 81 2.45 -13.23 8.90
CA ARG A 81 2.46 -11.75 8.97
C ARG A 81 2.66 -11.12 7.59
N ARG A 82 3.50 -11.72 6.75
CA ARG A 82 3.66 -11.34 5.34
C ARG A 82 2.32 -11.48 4.60
N GLY A 83 1.63 -12.60 4.77
CA GLY A 83 0.30 -12.83 4.19
C GLY A 83 -0.68 -11.73 4.59
N ARG A 84 -0.76 -11.40 5.88
CA ARG A 84 -1.63 -10.33 6.36
C ARG A 84 -1.26 -8.95 5.83
N LEU A 85 0.03 -8.64 5.68
CA LEU A 85 0.47 -7.40 5.05
C LEU A 85 0.06 -7.34 3.57
N LEU A 86 0.20 -8.44 2.84
CA LEU A 86 -0.27 -8.52 1.45
C LEU A 86 -1.78 -8.33 1.34
N GLU A 87 -2.58 -8.94 2.23
CA GLU A 87 -4.03 -8.75 2.28
C GLU A 87 -4.41 -7.27 2.50
N CYS A 88 -3.78 -6.60 3.47
CA CYS A 88 -4.03 -5.18 3.72
C CYS A 88 -3.59 -4.29 2.54
N LEU A 89 -2.48 -4.64 1.88
CA LEU A 89 -2.00 -3.91 0.71
C LEU A 89 -2.93 -4.10 -0.49
N ASP A 90 -3.36 -5.33 -0.75
CA ASP A 90 -4.27 -5.67 -1.84
C ASP A 90 -5.61 -4.92 -1.68
N ALA A 91 -6.16 -4.88 -0.46
CA ALA A 91 -7.35 -4.09 -0.15
C ALA A 91 -7.16 -2.58 -0.42
N PHE A 92 -6.01 -2.01 -0.05
CA PHE A 92 -5.69 -0.61 -0.32
C PHE A 92 -5.54 -0.35 -1.82
N MET A 93 -4.87 -1.24 -2.56
CA MET A 93 -4.70 -1.13 -4.01
C MET A 93 -6.03 -1.22 -4.76
N ASP A 94 -6.91 -2.12 -4.34
CA ASP A 94 -8.25 -2.26 -4.93
C ASP A 94 -9.10 -1.01 -4.71
N GLU A 95 -9.13 -0.47 -3.48
CA GLU A 95 -9.84 0.77 -3.19
C GLU A 95 -9.23 1.95 -3.96
N ALA A 96 -7.90 2.00 -4.10
CA ALA A 96 -7.22 3.04 -4.88
C ALA A 96 -7.64 3.00 -6.35
N ARG A 97 -7.72 1.80 -6.93
CA ARG A 97 -8.20 1.59 -8.31
C ARG A 97 -9.67 1.98 -8.47
N LEU A 98 -10.53 1.58 -7.54
CA LEU A 98 -11.97 1.93 -7.57
C LEU A 98 -12.18 3.44 -7.44
N SER A 99 -11.40 4.09 -6.57
CA SER A 99 -11.39 5.55 -6.41
C SER A 99 -11.04 6.25 -7.73
N GLN A 100 -9.96 5.79 -8.41
CA GLN A 100 -9.55 6.34 -9.70
C GLN A 100 -10.61 6.16 -10.79
N GLN A 101 -11.23 4.98 -10.87
CA GLN A 101 -12.29 4.71 -11.85
C GLN A 101 -13.54 5.56 -11.61
N SER A 102 -13.94 5.72 -10.34
CA SER A 102 -15.09 6.53 -9.94
C SER A 102 -14.88 8.00 -10.33
N MET A 103 -13.67 8.53 -10.12
CA MET A 103 -13.33 9.89 -10.53
C MET A 103 -13.35 10.06 -12.05
N ALA A 104 -12.71 9.15 -12.79
CA ALA A 104 -12.69 9.21 -14.26
C ALA A 104 -14.11 9.21 -14.85
N PHE A 105 -15.00 8.40 -14.26
CA PHE A 105 -16.42 8.37 -14.64
C PHE A 105 -17.12 9.71 -14.35
N MET A 106 -16.93 10.28 -13.14
CA MET A 106 -17.53 11.57 -12.77
C MET A 106 -17.01 12.73 -13.62
N GLU A 107 -15.73 12.72 -14.00
CA GLU A 107 -15.15 13.70 -14.92
C GLU A 107 -15.75 13.58 -16.32
N ALA A 108 -15.95 12.35 -16.82
CA ALA A 108 -16.61 12.11 -18.11
C ALA A 108 -18.06 12.60 -18.13
N LEU A 109 -18.83 12.38 -17.06
CA LEU A 109 -20.19 12.91 -16.92
C LEU A 109 -20.20 14.45 -16.96
N ARG A 110 -19.33 15.10 -16.18
CA ARG A 110 -19.22 16.57 -16.15
C ARG A 110 -18.80 17.17 -17.50
N ALA A 111 -18.01 16.44 -18.29
CA ALA A 111 -17.63 16.87 -19.63
C ALA A 111 -18.80 16.76 -20.61
N SER A 112 -19.62 15.71 -20.49
CA SER A 112 -20.82 15.51 -21.32
C SER A 112 -21.92 16.55 -21.05
N ASP A 113 -22.05 17.05 -19.82
CA ASP A 113 -23.03 18.09 -19.47
C ASP A 113 -22.65 19.49 -20.00
N ARG A 114 -21.41 19.68 -20.47
CA ARG A 114 -20.88 20.96 -20.97
C ARG A 114 -20.84 21.06 -22.50
N SER A 115 -21.19 19.99 -23.20
CA SER A 115 -21.27 19.88 -24.67
C SER A 115 -22.71 19.85 -25.15
#